data_AF-A0A6N7ZUU5-F1
#
_entry.id   AF-A0A6N7ZUU5-F1
#
_cell.length_a   1.000
_cell.length_b   1.000
_cell.length_c   1.000
_cell.angle_alpha   90.00
_cell.angle_beta   90.00
_cell.angle_gamma   90.00
#
_symmetry.space_group_name_H-M   'P 1'
#
loop_
_entity.id
_entity.type
_entity.pdbx_description
1 polymer ?
#
loop_
_entity_poly.entity_id
_entity_poly.type
_entity_poly.pdbx_seq_one_letter_code
_entity_poly.pdbx_strand_id
1 'polypeptide(L)'
;MSIFVNDAGTPKIYAIVDEASGEVVSAIISFGSAEREKKNIEAETGRKLAIFNLTHPRCPKWILDIAWADEAYCLGQAAKFDHNASVWRKKADKLIKEAEQYESTADGWRARAEAAATIKAPKM
;
A
#
# COMPACT_ATOMS: atom_id res chain seq x y z
N MET A 1 -15.58 19.75 -1.36
CA MET A 1 -14.99 18.65 -0.56
C MET A 1 -14.94 17.43 -1.44
N SER A 2 -13.80 16.71 -1.49
CA SER A 2 -13.69 15.47 -2.28
C SER A 2 -14.53 14.37 -1.63
N ILE A 3 -15.32 13.65 -2.43
CA ILE A 3 -16.06 12.49 -1.92
C ILE A 3 -15.13 11.30 -1.68
N PHE A 4 -13.99 11.27 -2.37
CA PHE A 4 -13.05 10.16 -2.41
C PHE A 4 -11.93 10.26 -1.36
N VAL A 5 -11.90 11.32 -0.56
CA VAL A 5 -10.90 11.53 0.48
C VAL A 5 -11.61 11.94 1.77
N ASN A 6 -11.07 11.54 2.92
CA ASN A 6 -11.55 12.04 4.21
C ASN A 6 -10.83 13.34 4.62
N ASP A 7 -11.23 13.93 5.75
CA ASP A 7 -10.64 15.20 6.22
C ASP A 7 -9.14 15.10 6.55
N ALA A 8 -8.63 13.88 6.76
CA ALA A 8 -7.22 13.62 7.01
C ALA A 8 -6.40 13.41 5.71
N GLY A 9 -7.00 13.53 4.53
CA GLY A 9 -6.31 13.31 3.26
C GLY A 9 -6.20 11.82 2.86
N THR A 10 -6.84 10.90 3.60
CA THR A 10 -6.80 9.47 3.30
C THR A 10 -7.77 9.11 2.17
N PRO A 11 -7.30 8.46 1.10
CA PRO A 11 -8.17 7.97 0.03
C PRO A 11 -9.15 6.91 0.52
N LYS A 12 -10.40 7.04 0.09
CA LYS A 12 -11.45 6.04 0.28
C LYS A 12 -11.32 4.95 -0.80
N ILE A 13 -11.76 3.74 -0.50
CA ILE A 13 -11.41 2.54 -1.29
C ILE A 13 -12.61 1.99 -2.05
N TYR A 14 -13.81 2.22 -1.54
CA TYR A 14 -15.05 1.73 -2.10
C TYR A 14 -15.91 2.91 -2.56
N ALA A 15 -16.35 2.89 -3.81
CA ALA A 15 -17.35 3.81 -4.33
C ALA A 15 -18.73 3.15 -4.28
N ILE A 16 -19.74 3.90 -3.85
CA ILE A 16 -21.15 3.54 -3.88
C ILE A 16 -21.76 4.31 -5.05
N VAL A 17 -22.33 3.56 -5.98
CA VAL A 17 -22.77 4.05 -7.28
C VAL A 17 -24.26 3.78 -7.46
N ASP A 18 -24.99 4.76 -7.95
CA ASP A 18 -26.37 4.58 -8.40
C ASP A 18 -26.41 3.74 -9.67
N GLU A 19 -27.07 2.58 -9.63
CA GLU A 19 -27.09 1.66 -10.79
C GLU A 19 -27.81 2.24 -12.00
N ALA A 20 -28.75 3.18 -11.81
CA ALA A 20 -29.54 3.74 -12.89
C ALA A 20 -28.79 4.89 -13.59
N SER A 21 -28.14 5.77 -12.84
CA SER A 21 -27.44 6.93 -13.39
C SER A 21 -25.94 6.71 -13.63
N GLY A 22 -25.34 5.71 -12.99
CA GLY A 22 -23.89 5.52 -12.96
C GLY A 22 -23.16 6.58 -12.10
N GLU A 23 -23.88 7.38 -11.32
CA GLU A 23 -23.30 8.43 -10.49
C GLU A 23 -22.68 7.85 -9.21
N VAL A 24 -21.52 8.37 -8.80
CA VAL A 24 -20.93 8.04 -7.51
C VAL A 24 -21.62 8.87 -6.42
N VAL A 25 -22.46 8.21 -5.63
CA VAL A 25 -23.25 8.84 -4.55
C VAL A 25 -22.44 9.03 -3.29
N SER A 26 -21.53 8.10 -3.01
CA SER A 26 -20.67 8.14 -1.82
C SER A 26 -19.40 7.33 -2.06
N ALA A 27 -18.38 7.56 -1.24
CA ALA A 27 -17.22 6.68 -1.17
C ALA A 27 -16.82 6.47 0.29
N ILE A 28 -16.28 5.29 0.60
CA ILE A 28 -15.98 4.80 1.95
C ILE A 28 -14.68 3.97 1.98
N ILE A 29 -13.99 3.97 3.12
CA ILE A 29 -12.67 3.30 3.30
C ILE A 29 -12.80 1.77 3.43
N SER A 30 -13.81 1.26 4.11
CA SER A 30 -13.97 -0.18 4.38
C SER A 30 -15.24 -0.75 3.72
N PHE A 31 -15.19 -2.05 3.38
CA PHE A 31 -16.32 -2.71 2.75
C PHE A 31 -17.54 -2.79 3.68
N GLY A 32 -17.36 -3.18 4.95
CA GLY A 32 -18.47 -3.29 5.91
C GLY A 32 -19.16 -1.96 6.18
N SER A 33 -18.43 -0.84 6.17
CA SER A 33 -19.02 0.50 6.24
C SER A 33 -19.74 0.87 4.94
N ALA A 34 -19.19 0.49 3.78
CA ALA A 34 -19.83 0.72 2.48
C ALA A 34 -21.16 -0.04 2.35
N GLU A 35 -21.24 -1.28 2.82
CA GLU A 35 -22.48 -2.05 2.82
C GLU A 35 -23.54 -1.44 3.73
N ARG A 36 -23.14 -0.92 4.90
CA ARG A 36 -24.06 -0.26 5.82
C ARG A 36 -24.60 1.03 5.22
N GLU A 37 -23.71 1.86 4.68
CA GLU A 37 -24.07 3.11 4.04
C GLU A 37 -24.98 2.89 2.83
N LYS A 38 -24.63 1.90 1.98
CA LYS A 38 -25.46 1.48 0.87
C LYS A 38 -26.89 1.19 1.34
N LYS A 39 -27.05 0.34 2.35
CA LYS A 39 -28.37 -0.03 2.88
C LYS A 39 -29.15 1.17 3.41
N ASN A 40 -28.47 2.10 4.09
CA ASN A 40 -29.10 3.33 4.58
C ASN A 40 -29.62 4.19 3.44
N ILE A 41 -28.79 4.44 2.41
CA ILE A 41 -29.18 5.26 1.25
C ILE A 41 -30.30 4.58 0.47
N GLU A 42 -30.23 3.26 0.25
CA GLU A 42 -31.30 2.50 -0.42
C GLU A 42 -32.62 2.57 0.37
N ALA A 43 -32.57 2.50 1.69
CA ALA A 43 -33.76 2.62 2.55
C ALA A 43 -34.38 4.03 2.54
N GLU A 44 -33.55 5.07 2.49
CA GLU A 44 -34.00 6.46 2.49
C GLU A 44 -34.52 6.95 1.14
N THR A 45 -33.88 6.49 0.05
CA THR A 45 -34.13 7.02 -1.31
C THR A 45 -34.90 6.07 -2.22
N GLY A 46 -34.98 4.78 -1.86
CA GLY A 46 -35.53 3.73 -2.72
C GLY A 46 -34.68 3.42 -3.96
N ARG A 47 -33.47 4.00 -4.08
CA ARG A 47 -32.55 3.74 -5.19
C ARG A 47 -31.92 2.36 -5.06
N LYS A 48 -31.41 1.85 -6.18
CA LYS A 48 -30.61 0.62 -6.20
C LYS A 48 -29.15 0.97 -6.41
N LEU A 49 -28.29 0.53 -5.51
CA LEU A 49 -26.90 0.94 -5.45
C LEU A 49 -25.94 -0.24 -5.60
N ALA A 50 -24.78 0.01 -6.21
CA ALA A 50 -23.68 -0.93 -6.35
C ALA A 50 -22.44 -0.44 -5.62
N ILE A 51 -21.61 -1.38 -5.12
CA ILE A 51 -20.34 -1.07 -4.47
C ILE A 51 -19.21 -1.52 -5.37
N PHE A 52 -18.25 -0.62 -5.62
CA PHE A 52 -17.07 -0.89 -6.43
C PHE A 52 -15.80 -0.65 -5.64
N ASN A 53 -14.86 -1.59 -5.68
CA ASN A 53 -13.55 -1.43 -5.08
C ASN A 53 -12.61 -0.72 -6.06
N LEU A 54 -12.27 0.53 -5.77
CA LEU A 54 -11.41 1.41 -6.58
C LEU A 54 -9.96 0.92 -6.66
N THR A 55 -9.54 0.04 -5.76
CA THR A 55 -8.18 -0.52 -5.75
C THR A 55 -8.11 -1.91 -6.39
N HIS A 56 -9.25 -2.49 -6.77
CA HIS A 56 -9.27 -3.81 -7.38
C HIS A 56 -8.89 -3.73 -8.87
N PRO A 57 -8.03 -4.63 -9.40
CA PRO A 57 -7.58 -4.57 -10.80
C PRO A 57 -8.70 -4.66 -11.84
N ARG A 58 -9.84 -5.26 -11.46
CA ARG A 58 -11.03 -5.40 -12.31
C ARG A 58 -12.09 -4.31 -12.06
N CYS A 59 -11.74 -3.24 -11.35
CA CYS A 59 -12.66 -2.11 -11.20
C CYS A 59 -12.96 -1.52 -12.59
N PRO A 60 -14.24 -1.28 -12.93
CA PRO A 60 -14.59 -0.68 -14.21
C PRO A 60 -13.82 0.62 -14.45
N LYS A 61 -13.22 0.74 -15.63
CA LYS A 61 -12.35 1.87 -15.96
C LYS A 61 -13.04 3.23 -15.77
N TRP A 62 -14.30 3.34 -16.13
CA TRP A 62 -15.04 4.59 -16.02
C TRP A 62 -15.16 5.10 -14.56
N ILE A 63 -15.23 4.21 -13.57
CA ILE A 63 -15.25 4.59 -12.15
C ILE A 63 -13.86 5.06 -11.73
N LEU A 64 -12.82 4.36 -12.19
CA LEU A 64 -11.43 4.75 -11.96
C LEU A 64 -11.13 6.12 -12.57
N ASP A 65 -11.62 6.40 -13.78
CA ASP A 65 -11.44 7.68 -14.45
C ASP A 65 -12.08 8.82 -13.64
N ILE A 66 -13.25 8.59 -13.02
CA ILE A 66 -13.88 9.56 -12.09
C ILE A 66 -12.99 9.77 -10.86
N ALA A 67 -12.49 8.70 -10.24
CA ALA A 67 -11.62 8.82 -9.07
C ALA A 67 -10.27 9.49 -9.41
N TRP A 68 -9.71 9.25 -10.59
CA TRP A 68 -8.47 9.86 -11.06
C TRP A 68 -8.61 11.32 -11.48
N ALA A 69 -9.82 11.74 -11.84
CA ALA A 69 -10.13 13.16 -12.04
C ALA A 69 -10.17 13.95 -10.72
N ASP A 70 -10.25 13.28 -9.56
CA ASP A 70 -10.21 13.92 -8.25
C ASP A 70 -8.74 14.12 -7.80
N GLU A 71 -8.31 15.39 -7.79
CA GLU A 71 -6.94 15.77 -7.41
C GLU A 71 -6.58 15.29 -5.99
N ALA A 72 -7.48 15.50 -5.03
CA ALA A 72 -7.24 15.12 -3.64
C ALA A 72 -7.04 13.60 -3.51
N TYR A 73 -7.82 12.80 -4.25
CA TYR A 73 -7.68 11.35 -4.28
C TYR A 73 -6.31 10.94 -4.80
N CYS A 74 -5.88 11.51 -5.93
CA CYS A 74 -4.58 11.25 -6.51
C CYS A 74 -3.43 11.62 -5.56
N LEU A 75 -3.49 12.79 -4.92
CA LEU A 75 -2.51 13.21 -3.93
C LEU A 75 -2.48 12.28 -2.71
N GLY A 76 -3.65 11.87 -2.20
CA GLY A 76 -3.72 10.93 -1.10
C GLY A 76 -3.16 9.54 -1.45
N GLN A 77 -3.37 9.05 -2.68
CA GLN A 77 -2.77 7.79 -3.14
C GLN A 77 -1.26 7.92 -3.27
N ALA A 78 -0.76 9.02 -3.84
CA ALA A 78 0.67 9.30 -3.92
C ALA A 78 1.33 9.29 -2.53
N ALA A 79 0.75 10.00 -1.57
CA ALA A 79 1.25 10.03 -0.19
C ALA A 79 1.30 8.63 0.46
N LYS A 80 0.31 7.76 0.17
CA LYS A 80 0.32 6.37 0.63
C LYS A 80 1.48 5.56 0.02
N PHE A 81 1.75 5.73 -1.27
CA PHE A 81 2.88 5.06 -1.93
C PHE A 81 4.22 5.58 -1.43
N ASP A 82 4.36 6.89 -1.23
CA ASP A 82 5.58 7.49 -0.64
C ASP A 82 5.85 6.96 0.77
N HIS A 83 4.81 6.86 1.60
CA HIS A 83 4.91 6.27 2.92
C HIS A 83 5.39 4.81 2.85
N ASN A 84 4.76 3.99 2.00
CA ASN A 84 5.13 2.59 1.84
C ASN A 84 6.58 2.44 1.34
N ALA A 85 6.99 3.26 0.37
CA ALA A 85 8.37 3.28 -0.12
C ALA A 85 9.36 3.61 1.00
N SER A 86 9.04 4.59 1.86
CA SER A 86 9.86 4.92 3.04
C SER A 86 9.98 3.74 4.02
N VAL A 87 8.88 3.04 4.30
CA VAL A 87 8.89 1.84 5.15
C VAL A 87 9.77 0.74 4.55
N TRP A 88 9.67 0.50 3.24
CA TRP A 88 10.50 -0.50 2.56
C TRP A 88 11.98 -0.14 2.54
N ARG A 89 12.33 1.13 2.32
CA ARG A 89 13.72 1.61 2.41
C ARG A 89 14.31 1.33 3.79
N LYS A 90 13.59 1.65 4.87
CA LYS A 90 14.05 1.35 6.24
C LYS A 90 14.26 -0.15 6.50
N LYS A 91 13.39 -1.01 5.94
CA LYS A 91 13.57 -2.46 6.02
C LYS A 91 14.81 -2.92 5.24
N ALA A 92 15.02 -2.37 4.05
CA ALA A 92 16.20 -2.67 3.25
C ALA A 92 17.50 -2.26 3.97
N ASP A 93 17.54 -1.05 4.55
CA ASP A 93 18.70 -0.57 5.31
C ASP A 93 19.05 -1.50 6.48
N LYS A 94 18.04 -2.05 7.15
CA LYS A 94 18.24 -3.02 8.23
C LYS A 94 18.88 -4.31 7.70
N LEU A 95 18.35 -4.85 6.61
CA LEU A 95 18.88 -6.08 5.99
C LEU A 95 20.31 -5.90 5.47
N ILE A 96 20.62 -4.74 4.90
CA ILE A 96 21.97 -4.40 4.44
C ILE A 96 22.94 -4.42 5.63
N LYS A 97 22.62 -3.77 6.75
CA LYS A 97 23.46 -3.78 7.95
C LYS A 97 23.68 -5.18 8.54
N GLU A 98 22.64 -6.00 8.54
CA GLU A 98 22.74 -7.40 8.98
C GLU A 98 23.68 -8.19 8.05
N ALA A 99 23.55 -8.01 6.72
CA ALA A 99 24.44 -8.64 5.75
C ALA A 99 25.91 -8.20 5.93
N GLU A 100 26.17 -6.91 6.09
CA GLU A 100 27.52 -6.36 6.35
C GLU A 100 28.14 -6.98 7.62
N GLN A 101 27.35 -7.20 8.68
CA GLN A 101 27.81 -7.85 9.90
C GLN A 101 28.20 -9.32 9.67
N TYR A 102 27.42 -10.05 8.88
CA TYR A 102 27.75 -11.43 8.52
C TYR A 102 29.00 -11.51 7.63
N GLU A 103 29.14 -10.61 6.66
CA GLU A 103 30.32 -10.50 5.81
C GLU A 103 31.58 -10.25 6.65
N SER A 104 31.53 -9.25 7.54
CA SER A 104 32.64 -8.94 8.45
C SER A 104 33.01 -10.12 9.35
N THR A 105 31.99 -10.83 9.86
CA THR A 105 32.20 -12.02 10.70
C THR A 105 32.86 -13.14 9.88
N ALA A 106 32.39 -13.38 8.65
CA ALA A 106 32.95 -14.38 7.75
C ALA A 106 34.41 -14.07 7.41
N ASP A 107 34.74 -12.81 7.12
CA ASP A 107 36.12 -12.37 6.87
C ASP A 107 37.01 -12.59 8.09
N GLY A 108 36.49 -12.29 9.29
CA GLY A 108 37.19 -12.60 10.54
C GLY A 108 37.47 -14.10 10.71
N TRP A 109 36.59 -14.99 10.25
CA TRP A 109 36.84 -16.43 10.27
C TRP A 109 37.83 -16.87 9.18
N ARG A 110 37.74 -16.31 7.98
CA ARG A 110 38.69 -16.56 6.87
C ARG A 110 40.11 -16.20 7.28
N ALA A 111 40.32 -15.01 7.84
CA ALA A 111 41.62 -14.56 8.33
C ALA A 111 42.20 -15.47 9.43
N ARG A 112 41.36 -15.95 10.36
CA ARG A 112 41.78 -16.92 11.39
C ARG A 112 42.16 -18.27 10.79
N ALA A 113 41.44 -18.74 9.78
CA ALA A 113 41.76 -19.99 9.09
C ALA A 113 43.12 -19.90 8.37
N GLU A 114 43.40 -18.79 7.70
CA GLU A 114 44.69 -18.52 7.05
C GLU A 114 45.86 -18.47 8.05
N ALA A 115 45.66 -17.78 9.19
CA ALA A 115 46.64 -17.74 10.27
C ALA A 115 46.91 -19.13 10.89
N ALA A 116 45.87 -19.95 11.05
CA ALA A 116 46.03 -21.32 11.55
C ALA A 116 46.78 -22.23 10.56
N ALA A 117 46.60 -22.01 9.26
CA ALA A 117 47.30 -22.78 8.22
C ALA A 117 48.80 -22.46 8.16
N THR A 118 49.19 -21.19 8.35
CA THR A 118 50.59 -20.75 8.34
C THR A 118 51.39 -21.24 9.56
N ILE A 119 50.77 -21.38 10.73
CA ILE A 119 51.42 -21.97 11.92
C ILE A 119 51.71 -23.48 11.74
N LYS A 120 50.90 -24.18 10.93
CA LYS A 120 51.09 -25.61 10.64
C LYS A 120 52.16 -25.91 9.59
N ALA A 121 52.69 -24.92 8.88
CA ALA A 121 53.81 -25.12 7.96
C ALA A 121 55.14 -25.02 8.75
N PRO A 122 55.84 -26.12 9.04
CA PRO A 122 57.14 -26.04 9.69
C PRO A 122 58.11 -25.26 8.79
N LYS A 123 58.89 -24.35 9.37
CA LYS A 123 60.07 -23.79 8.72
C LYS A 123 61.03 -24.95 8.44
N MET A 124 61.18 -25.31 7.17
CA MET A 124 62.36 -26.03 6.67
C MET A 124 63.55 -25.08 6.65
#